data_AF-A0A804J961-F1
#
_entry.id   AF-A0A804J961-F1
#
_cell.length_a   1.000
_cell.length_b   1.000
_cell.length_c   1.000
_cell.angle_alpha   90.00
_cell.angle_beta   90.00
_cell.angle_gamma   90.00
#
_symmetry.space_group_name_H-M   'P 1'
#
loop_
_entity.id
_entity.type
_entity.pdbx_description
1 polymer ?
#
loop_
_entity_poly.entity_id
_entity_poly.type
_entity_poly.pdbx_seq_one_letter_code
_entity_poly.pdbx_strand_id
1 'polypeptide(L)' 'MMRKKITMPAHLMCDGPGLSGEGNKAQDFVCTLASKIRQLDERARGRAKKAPAMPFSWIYNREVQL' A
#
# COMPACT_ATOMS: atom_id res chain seq x y z
N MET A 1 30.41 30.77 -16.39
CA MET A 1 30.03 30.10 -15.12
C MET A 1 28.92 29.10 -15.40
N MET A 2 29.26 27.84 -15.69
CA MET A 2 28.27 26.82 -16.05
C MET A 2 27.71 26.16 -14.79
N ARG A 3 26.40 26.36 -14.54
CA ARG A 3 25.65 25.61 -13.53
C ARG A 3 25.48 24.18 -14.03
N LYS A 4 26.33 23.26 -13.56
CA LYS A 4 26.13 21.82 -13.77
C LYS A 4 24.81 21.45 -13.09
N LYS A 5 23.75 21.25 -13.87
CA LYS A 5 22.50 20.67 -13.38
C LYS A 5 22.81 19.24 -12.95
N ILE A 6 22.95 19.01 -11.65
CA ILE A 6 23.02 17.67 -11.07
C ILE A 6 21.58 17.14 -11.12
N THR A 7 21.15 16.71 -12.30
CA THR A 7 19.94 15.90 -12.43
C THR A 7 20.35 14.48 -12.09
N MET A 8 19.99 14.03 -10.90
CA MET A 8 20.07 12.61 -10.58
C MET A 8 19.06 11.85 -11.43
N PRO A 9 19.49 10.81 -12.16
CA PRO A 9 18.57 10.01 -12.96
C PRO A 9 17.69 9.15 -12.04
N ALA A 10 16.42 8.99 -12.40
CA ALA A 10 15.41 8.32 -11.57
C ALA A 10 15.75 6.87 -11.21
N HIS A 11 16.65 6.22 -11.94
CA HIS A 11 17.12 4.86 -11.62
C HIS A 11 18.06 4.77 -10.41
N LEU A 12 18.55 5.90 -9.89
CA LEU A 12 19.35 5.98 -8.66
C LEU A 12 18.51 6.38 -7.43
N MET A 13 17.18 6.51 -7.57
CA MET A 13 16.25 6.73 -6.46
C MET A 13 15.45 5.46 -6.15
N CYS A 14 16.11 4.31 -6.10
CA CYS A 14 15.63 3.16 -5.34
C CYS A 14 16.84 2.46 -4.71
N ASP A 15 16.73 2.29 -3.39
CA ASP A 15 17.45 1.30 -2.58
C ASP A 15 18.88 1.65 -2.15
N GLY A 16 19.08 1.56 -0.83
CA GLY A 16 20.32 1.95 -0.18
C GLY A 16 21.53 1.19 -0.75
N PRO A 17 22.69 1.85 -0.89
CA PRO A 17 23.91 1.19 -1.36
C PRO A 17 24.34 0.14 -0.32
N GLY A 18 24.06 -1.15 -0.56
CA GLY A 18 24.57 -2.24 0.27
C GLY A 18 23.72 -3.50 0.45
N LEU A 19 22.55 -3.62 -0.18
CA LEU A 19 21.72 -4.82 -0.06
C LEU A 19 22.08 -5.89 -1.10
N SER A 20 22.15 -7.16 -0.65
CA SER A 20 22.22 -8.33 -1.54
C SER A 20 21.02 -8.36 -2.50
N GLY A 21 21.10 -9.08 -3.62
CA GLY A 21 20.03 -9.17 -4.63
C GLY A 21 18.68 -9.64 -4.08
N GLU A 22 18.65 -10.33 -2.95
CA GLU A 22 17.41 -10.68 -2.22
C GLU A 22 16.90 -9.53 -1.35
N GLY A 23 17.79 -8.76 -0.73
CA GLY A 23 17.43 -7.57 0.06
C GLY A 23 16.85 -6.45 -0.79
N ASN A 24 17.37 -6.25 -2.00
CA ASN A 24 16.81 -5.29 -2.95
C ASN A 24 15.38 -5.68 -3.36
N LYS A 25 15.12 -6.96 -3.69
CA LYS A 25 13.77 -7.47 -3.98
C LYS A 25 12.80 -7.30 -2.80
N ALA A 26 13.28 -7.54 -1.58
CA ALA A 26 12.47 -7.37 -0.37
C ALA A 26 12.10 -5.89 -0.15
N GLN A 27 13.05 -4.98 -0.38
CA GLN A 27 12.81 -3.54 -0.29
C GLN A 27 11.78 -3.07 -1.33
N ASP A 28 11.97 -3.43 -2.59
CA ASP A 28 11.03 -3.10 -3.68
C ASP A 28 9.61 -3.62 -3.37
N PHE A 29 9.51 -4.85 -2.86
CA PHE A 29 8.23 -5.42 -2.47
C PHE A 29 7.55 -4.60 -1.38
N VAL A 30 8.25 -4.26 -0.29
CA VAL A 30 7.69 -3.48 0.82
C VAL A 30 7.30 -2.07 0.37
N CYS A 31 8.16 -1.39 -0.40
CA CYS A 31 7.93 -0.04 -0.90
C CYS A 31 6.69 0.03 -1.81
N THR A 32 6.43 -1.00 -2.60
CA THR A 32 5.28 -1.04 -3.52
C THR A 32 4.00 -1.60 -2.89
N LEU A 33 4.11 -2.33 -1.78
CA LEU A 33 3.01 -3.06 -1.15
C LEU A 33 1.87 -2.14 -0.69
N ALA A 34 2.17 -1.02 -0.04
CA ALA A 34 1.14 -0.12 0.49
C ALA A 34 0.21 0.42 -0.63
N SER A 35 0.80 0.82 -1.75
CA SER A 35 0.04 1.27 -2.93
C SER A 35 -0.80 0.14 -3.53
N LYS A 36 -0.26 -1.08 -3.56
CA LYS A 36 -0.97 -2.27 -4.07
C LYS A 36 -2.16 -2.65 -3.18
N ILE A 37 -2.01 -2.61 -1.86
CA ILE A 37 -3.10 -2.87 -0.91
C ILE A 37 -4.23 -1.86 -1.10
N ARG A 38 -3.90 -0.56 -1.24
CA ARG A 38 -4.92 0.49 -1.49
C ARG A 38 -5.69 0.22 -2.78
N GLN A 39 -5.02 -0.11 -3.87
CA GLN A 39 -5.69 -0.44 -5.13
C GLN A 39 -6.60 -1.67 -5.01
N LEU A 40 -6.18 -2.67 -4.24
CA LEU A 40 -6.99 -3.86 -3.97
C LEU A 40 -8.21 -3.53 -3.10
N ASP A 41 -8.05 -2.72 -2.05
CA ASP A 41 -9.15 -2.29 -1.19
C ASP A 41 -10.19 -1.48 -1.98
N GLU A 42 -9.77 -0.52 -2.81
CA GLU A 42 -10.69 0.23 -3.67
C GLU A 42 -11.45 -0.67 -4.64
N ARG A 43 -10.78 -1.66 -5.23
CA ARG A 43 -11.45 -2.66 -6.07
C ARG A 43 -12.42 -3.53 -5.27
N ALA A 44 -12.07 -3.91 -4.04
CA ALA A 44 -12.93 -4.69 -3.16
C ALA A 44 -14.18 -3.91 -2.78
N ARG A 45 -14.04 -2.64 -2.39
CA ARG A 45 -15.15 -1.72 -2.09
C ARG A 45 -16.06 -1.52 -3.30
N GLY A 46 -15.50 -1.32 -4.49
CA GLY A 46 -16.28 -1.20 -5.72
C GLY A 46 -17.09 -2.45 -6.08
N ARG A 47 -16.70 -3.63 -5.58
CA ARG A 47 -17.41 -4.91 -5.77
C ARG A 47 -18.26 -5.31 -4.57
N ALA A 48 -18.09 -4.66 -3.43
CA ALA A 48 -18.76 -5.02 -2.19
C ALA A 48 -20.26 -4.70 -2.29
N LYS A 49 -21.09 -5.67 -1.94
CA LYS A 49 -22.52 -5.45 -1.71
C LYS A 49 -22.69 -5.04 -0.25
N LYS A 50 -23.64 -4.15 0.04
CA LYS A 50 -24.00 -3.80 1.43
C LYS A 50 -24.30 -5.08 2.21
N ALA A 51 -23.60 -5.28 3.31
CA ALA A 51 -23.83 -6.44 4.15
C ALA A 51 -25.15 -6.29 4.91
N PRO A 52 -25.81 -7.41 5.27
CA PRO A 52 -26.99 -7.37 6.12
C PRO A 52 -26.62 -6.83 7.51
N ALA A 53 -27.60 -6.23 8.19
CA ALA A 53 -27.42 -5.82 9.59
C ALA A 53 -27.28 -7.06 10.48
N MET A 54 -26.28 -7.06 11.36
CA MET A 54 -26.02 -8.18 12.27
C MET A 54 -26.04 -7.69 13.72
N PRO A 55 -26.60 -8.49 14.65
CA PRO A 55 -26.59 -8.17 16.07
C PRO A 55 -25.20 -8.43 16.67
N PHE A 56 -24.74 -7.51 17.51
CA PHE A 56 -23.44 -7.60 18.15
C PHE A 56 -23.58 -7.65 19.69
N SER A 57 -23.06 -8.70 20.32
CA SER A 57 -23.25 -8.96 21.76
C SER A 57 -22.64 -7.91 22.67
N TRP A 58 -21.45 -7.41 22.33
CA TRP A 58 -20.75 -6.33 23.05
C TRP A 58 -21.44 -4.96 22.99
N ILE A 59 -22.49 -4.80 22.18
CA ILE A 59 -23.37 -3.63 22.15
C ILE A 59 -24.82 -4.01 22.48
N TYR A 60 -24.98 -4.99 23.39
CA TYR A 60 -26.28 -5.45 23.86
C TYR A 60 -27.19 -6.00 22.74
N ASN A 61 -26.59 -6.73 21.79
CA ASN A 61 -27.27 -7.32 20.64
C ASN A 61 -27.96 -6.31 19.71
N ARG A 62 -27.49 -5.06 19.67
CA ARG A 62 -27.97 -4.08 18.70
C ARG A 62 -27.56 -4.49 17.27
N GLU A 63 -28.49 -4.38 16.33
CA GLU A 63 -28.24 -4.60 14.91
C GLU A 63 -27.49 -3.42 14.28
N VAL A 64 -26.38 -3.70 13.60
CA VAL A 64 -25.53 -2.70 12.93
C VAL A 64 -25.23 -3.15 11.51
N GLN A 65 -25.25 -2.21 10.55
CA GLN A 65 -24.86 -2.44 9.16
C GLN A 65 -23.33 -2.49 9.03
N LEU A 66 -22.84 -3.44 8.22
CA LEU A 66 -21.42 -3.70 7.96
C LEU A 66 -21.00 -3.28 6.55
#